data_AF-A0A1M3IJT2-F1
#
_entry.id   AF-A0A1M3IJT2-F1
#
_cell.length_a   1.000
_cell.length_b   1.000
_cell.length_c   1.000
_cell.angle_alpha   90.00
_cell.angle_beta   90.00
_cell.angle_gamma   90.00
#
_symmetry.space_group_name_H-M   'P 1'
#
loop_
_entity.id
_entity.type
_entity.pdbx_description
1 polymer ?
#
loop_
_entity_poly.entity_id
_entity_poly.type
_entity_poly.pdbx_seq_one_letter_code
_entity_poly.pdbx_strand_id
1 'polypeptide(L)'
;MKRLLIFSGIILSSIGAFAQSNDIATIKDTVDGNCEMCKKRIEEAAFIKGVKRAEWNVDTHVLTVIYRPSKTDETSILQHVAKAGHSSPKVMATEADYKKLPECCQYKTNSCSH
;
A
#
# COMPACT_ATOMS: atom_id res chain seq x y z
N MET A 1 63.42 -28.01 -9.80
CA MET A 1 63.38 -27.68 -8.36
C MET A 1 64.05 -26.34 -8.10
N LYS A 2 63.28 -25.27 -7.86
CA LYS A 2 63.53 -24.29 -6.78
C LYS A 2 62.50 -23.14 -6.84
N ARG A 3 61.68 -23.15 -5.79
CA ARG A 3 61.18 -21.99 -5.03
C ARG A 3 60.08 -21.12 -5.67
N LEU A 4 58.86 -21.44 -5.23
CA LEU A 4 57.76 -20.53 -4.94
C LEU A 4 58.21 -19.08 -4.73
N LEU A 5 57.59 -18.15 -5.47
CA LEU A 5 57.25 -16.82 -4.98
C LEU A 5 55.82 -16.52 -5.39
N ILE A 6 54.89 -16.89 -4.50
CA ILE A 6 53.49 -16.50 -4.52
C ILE A 6 53.46 -15.01 -4.17
N PHE A 7 53.35 -14.13 -5.18
CA PHE A 7 53.03 -12.73 -4.93
C PHE A 7 51.52 -12.62 -4.71
N SER A 8 51.18 -12.68 -3.43
CA SER A 8 49.88 -12.34 -2.85
C SER A 8 49.44 -10.94 -3.29
N GLY A 9 48.54 -10.88 -4.27
CA GLY A 9 47.76 -9.69 -4.59
C GLY A 9 46.32 -9.89 -4.10
N ILE A 10 46.11 -9.92 -2.79
CA ILE A 10 44.75 -9.85 -2.22
C ILE A 10 44.24 -8.42 -2.46
N ILE A 11 43.48 -8.26 -3.54
CA ILE A 11 42.68 -7.07 -3.80
C ILE A 11 41.55 -7.10 -2.78
N LEU A 12 41.71 -6.35 -1.70
CA LEU A 12 40.66 -6.12 -0.72
C LEU A 12 39.63 -5.15 -1.34
N SER A 13 38.74 -5.67 -2.18
CA SER A 13 37.56 -4.93 -2.61
C SER A 13 36.66 -4.74 -1.39
N SER A 14 36.67 -3.53 -0.84
CA SER A 14 35.74 -3.08 0.19
C SER A 14 34.32 -3.16 -0.36
N ILE A 15 33.62 -4.26 -0.05
CA ILE A 15 32.18 -4.37 -0.28
C ILE A 15 31.55 -3.39 0.72
N GLY A 16 31.28 -2.17 0.28
CA GLY A 16 30.47 -1.23 1.04
C GLY A 16 29.09 -1.83 1.23
N ALA A 17 28.80 -2.29 2.46
CA ALA A 17 27.46 -2.72 2.82
C ALA A 17 26.56 -1.48 2.86
N PHE A 18 25.78 -1.26 1.79
CA PHE A 18 24.66 -0.33 1.84
C PHE A 18 23.63 -0.90 2.82
N ALA A 19 23.66 -0.44 4.07
CA ALA A 19 22.59 -0.69 5.01
C ALA A 19 21.30 -0.06 4.45
N GLN A 20 20.40 -0.87 3.92
CA GLN A 20 19.08 -0.40 3.50
C GLN A 20 18.31 -0.03 4.77
N SER A 21 18.16 1.27 5.06
CA SER A 21 17.23 1.71 6.09
C SER A 21 15.83 1.23 5.67
N ASN A 22 15.25 0.38 6.50
CA ASN A 22 13.89 -0.10 6.31
C ASN A 22 12.93 0.96 6.85
N ASP A 23 12.93 2.14 6.24
CA ASP A 23 11.97 3.16 6.60
C ASP A 23 10.57 2.66 6.23
N ILE A 24 9.77 2.46 7.27
CA ILE A 24 8.41 1.93 7.19
C ILE A 24 7.52 2.83 8.03
N ALA A 25 6.51 3.36 7.38
CA ALA A 25 5.44 4.11 8.01
C ALA A 25 4.17 3.29 8.07
N THR A 26 3.32 3.61 9.04
CA THR A 26 1.96 3.09 9.16
C THR A 26 0.99 4.25 9.18
N ILE A 27 -0.03 4.19 8.34
CA ILE A 27 -1.17 5.12 8.34
C ILE A 27 -2.45 4.39 8.73
N LYS A 28 -3.38 5.15 9.29
CA LYS A 28 -4.74 4.70 9.60
C LYS A 28 -5.71 5.80 9.18
N ASP A 29 -6.55 5.49 8.22
CA ASP A 29 -7.52 6.44 7.68
C ASP A 29 -8.90 5.80 7.54
N THR A 30 -9.93 6.59 7.81
CA THR A 30 -11.31 6.17 7.56
C THR A 30 -11.56 6.16 6.05
N VAL A 31 -12.10 5.04 5.55
CA VAL A 31 -12.47 4.86 4.15
C VAL A 31 -13.89 4.30 4.11
N ASP A 32 -14.73 4.91 3.29
CA ASP A 32 -16.13 4.53 3.16
C ASP A 32 -16.27 3.20 2.40
N GLY A 33 -16.99 2.27 3.02
CA GLY A 33 -17.32 0.94 2.51
C GLY A 33 -18.40 0.33 3.40
N ASN A 34 -18.97 -0.81 3.01
CA ASN A 34 -20.11 -1.39 3.74
C ASN A 34 -20.09 -2.92 3.91
N CYS A 35 -19.20 -3.65 3.24
CA CYS A 35 -19.16 -5.11 3.30
C CYS A 35 -17.78 -5.71 2.99
N GLU A 36 -17.66 -7.03 3.13
CA GLU A 36 -16.45 -7.79 2.82
C GLU A 36 -16.00 -7.68 1.34
N MET A 37 -16.92 -7.42 0.40
CA MET A 37 -16.52 -7.15 -0.99
C MET A 37 -15.88 -5.77 -1.13
N CYS A 38 -16.35 -4.77 -0.38
CA CYS A 38 -15.68 -3.48 -0.30
C CYS A 38 -14.29 -3.63 0.31
N LYS A 39 -14.16 -4.42 1.38
CA LYS A 39 -12.87 -4.71 2.01
C LYS A 39 -11.84 -5.14 0.98
N LYS A 40 -12.14 -6.20 0.23
CA LYS A 40 -11.24 -6.72 -0.80
C LYS A 40 -10.86 -5.64 -1.82
N ARG A 41 -11.83 -4.88 -2.33
CA ARG A 41 -11.58 -3.83 -3.33
C ARG A 41 -10.70 -2.69 -2.78
N ILE A 42 -10.98 -2.25 -1.55
CA ILE A 42 -10.22 -1.18 -0.87
C ILE A 42 -8.78 -1.63 -0.64
N GLU A 43 -8.59 -2.85 -0.11
CA GLU A 43 -7.26 -3.41 0.15
C GLU A 43 -6.45 -3.59 -1.14
N GLU A 44 -7.06 -4.12 -2.21
CA GLU A 44 -6.43 -4.26 -3.53
C GLU A 44 -6.05 -2.90 -4.13
N ALA A 45 -6.93 -1.90 -4.02
CA ALA A 45 -6.65 -0.55 -4.51
C ALA A 45 -5.55 0.17 -3.73
N ALA A 46 -5.48 -0.06 -2.41
CA ALA A 46 -4.44 0.50 -1.55
C ALA A 46 -3.08 -0.18 -1.76
N PHE A 47 -3.03 -1.41 -2.28
CA PHE A 47 -1.79 -2.19 -2.43
C PHE A 47 -0.95 -1.79 -3.66
N ILE A 48 -0.48 -0.55 -3.67
CA ILE A 48 0.37 0.00 -4.73
C ILE A 48 1.86 -0.19 -4.46
N LYS A 49 2.71 0.13 -5.45
CA LYS A 49 4.17 0.03 -5.33
C LYS A 49 4.67 0.81 -4.09
N GLY A 50 5.32 0.09 -3.17
CA GLY A 50 5.83 0.65 -1.92
C GLY A 50 5.01 0.28 -0.70
N VAL A 51 3.78 -0.19 -0.88
CA VAL A 51 2.94 -0.75 0.19
C VAL A 51 3.39 -2.18 0.48
N LYS A 52 3.45 -2.52 1.77
CA LYS A 52 3.77 -3.86 2.28
C LYS A 52 2.54 -4.61 2.78
N ARG A 53 1.56 -3.88 3.33
CA ARG A 53 0.29 -4.42 3.82
C ARG A 53 -0.77 -3.33 3.74
N ALA A 54 -1.96 -3.69 3.30
CA ALA A 54 -3.16 -2.88 3.43
C ALA A 54 -4.24 -3.76 4.04
N GLU A 55 -4.93 -3.27 5.05
CA GLU A 55 -6.01 -3.99 5.72
C GLU A 55 -7.13 -3.02 6.07
N TRP A 56 -8.33 -3.30 5.58
CA TRP A 56 -9.52 -2.52 5.89
C TRP A 56 -10.44 -3.31 6.82
N ASN A 57 -10.89 -2.66 7.89
CA ASN A 57 -11.80 -3.28 8.85
C ASN A 57 -13.24 -2.87 8.55
N VAL A 58 -14.12 -3.85 8.36
CA VAL A 58 -15.55 -3.63 8.01
C VAL A 58 -16.34 -3.04 9.17
N ASP A 59 -16.00 -3.36 10.42
CA ASP A 59 -16.73 -2.86 11.59
C ASP A 59 -16.36 -1.40 11.91
N THR A 60 -15.09 -1.03 11.71
CA THR A 60 -14.59 0.30 12.08
C THR A 60 -14.43 1.24 10.88
N HIS A 61 -14.54 0.74 9.65
CA HIS A 61 -14.27 1.46 8.40
C HIS A 61 -12.85 2.07 8.33
N VAL A 62 -11.88 1.46 9.01
CA VAL A 62 -10.49 1.97 9.07
C VAL A 62 -9.61 1.15 8.14
N LEU A 63 -8.95 1.84 7.20
CA LEU A 63 -7.85 1.32 6.40
C LEU A 63 -6.53 1.54 7.14
N THR A 64 -5.84 0.45 7.49
CA THR A 64 -4.47 0.48 8.00
C THR A 64 -3.50 0.08 6.89
N VAL A 65 -2.52 0.94 6.58
CA VAL A 65 -1.52 0.66 5.53
C VAL A 65 -0.12 0.79 6.08
N ILE A 66 0.71 -0.23 5.83
CA ILE A 66 2.14 -0.25 6.12
C ILE A 66 2.89 -0.08 4.81
N TYR A 67 3.71 0.96 4.68
CA TYR A 67 4.37 1.30 3.41
C TYR A 67 5.76 1.89 3.62
N ARG A 68 6.52 1.99 2.51
CA ARG A 68 7.83 2.67 2.46
C ARG A 68 7.65 4.12 2.03
N PRO A 69 7.93 5.12 2.89
CA PRO A 69 7.82 6.54 2.54
C PRO A 69 8.69 6.97 1.35
N SER A 70 9.81 6.27 1.14
CA SER A 70 10.68 6.49 -0.03
C SER A 70 10.09 6.06 -1.38
N LYS A 71 8.91 5.42 -1.39
CA LYS A 71 8.27 4.87 -2.60
C LYS A 71 6.87 5.39 -2.85
N THR A 72 6.14 5.76 -1.80
CA THR A 72 4.77 6.26 -1.87
C THR A 72 4.44 7.06 -0.60
N ASP A 73 3.27 7.68 -0.57
CA ASP A 73 2.76 8.47 0.54
C ASP A 73 1.26 8.23 0.74
N GLU A 74 0.74 8.72 1.87
CA GLU A 74 -0.66 8.57 2.25
C GLU A 74 -1.63 9.09 1.19
N THR A 75 -1.37 10.29 0.65
CA THR A 75 -2.20 10.92 -0.37
C THR A 75 -2.29 10.05 -1.62
N SER A 76 -1.17 9.51 -2.09
CA SER A 76 -1.10 8.63 -3.26
C SER A 76 -1.90 7.34 -3.03
N ILE A 77 -1.81 6.74 -1.84
CA ILE A 77 -2.57 5.55 -1.47
C ILE A 77 -4.08 5.85 -1.50
N LEU A 78 -4.51 6.91 -0.81
CA LEU A 78 -5.92 7.31 -0.76
C LEU A 78 -6.48 7.71 -2.13
N GLN A 79 -5.66 8.28 -3.01
CA GLN A 79 -6.05 8.54 -4.41
C GLN A 79 -6.33 7.26 -5.21
N HIS A 80 -5.60 6.17 -4.97
CA HIS A 80 -5.89 4.90 -5.64
C HIS A 80 -7.18 4.27 -5.11
N VAL A 81 -7.40 4.37 -3.80
CA VAL A 81 -8.66 3.95 -3.17
C VAL A 81 -9.86 4.75 -3.72
N ALA A 82 -9.71 6.08 -3.85
CA ALA A 82 -10.70 6.96 -4.45
C ALA A 82 -11.00 6.63 -5.92
N LYS A 83 -9.97 6.28 -6.72
CA LYS A 83 -10.15 5.80 -8.10
C LYS A 83 -10.88 4.47 -8.19
N ALA A 84 -10.80 3.64 -7.15
CA ALA A 84 -11.59 2.42 -7.04
C ALA A 84 -13.04 2.68 -6.58
N GLY A 85 -13.42 3.95 -6.36
CA GLY A 85 -14.77 4.38 -6.02
C GLY A 85 -15.01 4.62 -4.53
N HIS A 86 -14.00 4.43 -3.68
CA HIS A 86 -14.12 4.53 -2.22
C HIS A 86 -13.51 5.83 -1.67
N SER A 87 -14.31 6.63 -0.98
CA SER A 87 -13.89 7.91 -0.44
C SER A 87 -13.24 7.80 0.94
N SER A 88 -12.45 8.80 1.30
CA SER A 88 -11.95 9.07 2.65
C SER A 88 -12.14 10.55 2.96
N PRO A 89 -12.14 11.01 4.23
CA PRO A 89 -12.24 12.44 4.56
C PRO A 89 -11.20 13.34 3.87
N LYS A 90 -10.04 12.77 3.53
CA LYS A 90 -8.92 13.48 2.89
C LYS A 90 -8.97 13.45 1.36
N VAL A 91 -9.49 12.38 0.77
CA VAL A 91 -9.57 12.18 -0.68
C VAL A 91 -10.90 11.55 -1.06
N MET A 92 -11.70 12.27 -1.84
CA MET A 92 -13.01 11.82 -2.31
C MET A 92 -12.92 11.11 -3.66
N ALA A 93 -13.67 10.02 -3.81
CA ALA A 93 -13.92 9.41 -5.12
C ALA A 93 -14.73 10.36 -6.00
N THR A 94 -14.45 10.35 -7.30
CA THR A 94 -15.29 11.07 -8.27
C THR A 94 -16.65 10.39 -8.37
N GLU A 95 -17.68 11.14 -8.74
CA GLU A 95 -19.01 10.57 -8.96
C GLU A 95 -18.99 9.48 -10.06
N ALA A 96 -18.12 9.62 -11.06
CA ALA A 96 -17.94 8.63 -12.11
C ALA A 96 -17.31 7.33 -11.59
N ASP A 97 -16.33 7.41 -10.69
CA ASP A 97 -15.68 6.22 -10.12
C ASP A 97 -16.59 5.54 -9.08
N TYR A 98 -17.31 6.32 -8.27
CA TYR A 98 -18.32 5.81 -7.34
C TYR A 98 -19.42 5.02 -8.08
N LYS A 99 -19.94 5.55 -9.19
CA LYS A 99 -20.99 4.88 -10.00
C LYS A 99 -20.53 3.59 -10.67
N LYS A 100 -19.23 3.36 -10.83
CA LYS A 100 -18.68 2.09 -11.35
C LYS A 100 -18.69 0.98 -10.29
N LEU A 101 -18.88 1.32 -9.01
CA LEU A 101 -19.03 0.32 -7.97
C LEU A 101 -20.27 -0.54 -8.25
N PRO A 102 -20.20 -1.85 -7.97
CA PRO A 102 -21.40 -2.68 -7.93
C PRO A 102 -22.45 -2.07 -7.00
N GLU A 103 -23.73 -2.30 -7.31
CA GLU A 103 -24.85 -1.72 -6.57
C GLU A 103 -24.80 -2.00 -5.05
N CYS A 104 -24.38 -3.21 -4.65
CA CYS A 104 -24.20 -3.57 -3.24
C CYS A 104 -23.04 -2.81 -2.55
N CYS A 105 -22.08 -2.30 -3.32
CA CYS A 105 -20.91 -1.57 -2.85
C CYS A 105 -21.12 -0.04 -2.87
N GLN A 106 -22.26 0.46 -3.35
CA GLN A 106 -22.62 1.86 -3.32
C GLN A 106 -22.98 2.27 -1.88
N TYR A 107 -21.95 2.45 -1.07
CA TYR A 107 -22.06 2.65 0.38
C TYR A 107 -22.87 3.90 0.80
N LYS A 108 -23.09 4.88 -0.08
CA LYS A 108 -23.96 6.03 0.23
C LYS A 108 -25.45 5.66 0.26
N THR A 109 -25.84 4.57 -0.39
CA THR A 109 -27.24 4.11 -0.46
C THR A 109 -27.56 3.01 0.55
N ASN A 110 -26.57 2.53 1.32
CA ASN A 110 -26.72 1.45 2.32
C ASN A 110 -27.43 0.18 1.79
N SER A 111 -27.32 -0.09 0.48
CA SER A 111 -28.02 -1.19 -0.21
C SER A 111 -27.32 -2.55 -0.11
N CYS A 112 -26.45 -2.77 0.89
CA CYS A 112 -25.74 -4.04 1.02
C CYS A 112 -26.59 -5.07 1.75
N SER A 113 -26.87 -6.19 1.10
CA SER A 113 -27.71 -7.28 1.61
C SER A 113 -26.92 -8.56 1.95
N HIS A 114 -25.62 -8.44 2.24
CA HIS A 114 -24.72 -9.54 2.52
C HIS A 114 -24.08 -9.45 3.90
#